data_AF-A0A7Y5LAE9-F1
#
_entry.id   AF-A0A7Y5LAE9-F1
#
_cell.length_a   1.000
_cell.length_b   1.000
_cell.length_c   1.000
_cell.angle_alpha   90.00
_cell.angle_beta   90.00
_cell.angle_gamma   90.00
#
_symmetry.space_group_name_H-M   'P 1'
#
loop_
_entity.id
_entity.type
_entity.pdbx_description
1 polymer ?
#
loop_
_entity_poly.entity_id
_entity_poly.type
_entity_poly.pdbx_seq_one_letter_code
_entity_poly.pdbx_strand_id
1 'polypeptide(L)' 'DLYWRSVGTIGGGAIHTFDNDTGPDDANHAQNGVLILHDPANPGNGREIKGMRLYDVAPTILSMFGMAPLPQMIGKKIV' A
#
# COMPACT_ATOMS: atom_id res chain seq x y z
N ASP A 1 -21.33 -6.58 -10.05
CA ASP A 1 -21.15 -5.21 -10.56
C ASP A 1 -20.09 -4.45 -9.81
N LEU A 2 -19.20 -3.80 -10.55
CA LEU A 2 -18.26 -2.77 -10.10
C LEU A 2 -18.13 -1.75 -11.24
N TYR A 3 -19.21 -1.01 -11.50
CA TYR A 3 -19.31 -0.07 -12.63
C TYR A 3 -18.58 1.26 -12.40
N TRP A 4 -18.14 1.55 -11.18
CA TRP A 4 -17.55 2.84 -10.79
C TRP A 4 -16.22 2.64 -10.04
N ARG A 5 -15.30 3.59 -10.21
CA ARG A 5 -13.98 3.64 -9.57
C ARG A 5 -13.70 5.06 -9.06
N SER A 6 -12.86 5.18 -8.04
CA SER A 6 -12.43 6.48 -7.51
C SER A 6 -11.28 7.06 -8.34
N VAL A 7 -11.29 8.37 -8.56
CA VAL A 7 -10.26 9.13 -9.29
C VAL A 7 -9.68 10.21 -8.37
N GLY A 8 -8.35 10.37 -8.37
CA GLY A 8 -7.60 11.19 -7.41
C GLY A 8 -7.38 12.65 -7.81
N THR A 9 -8.37 13.32 -8.42
CA THR A 9 -8.20 14.65 -9.03
C THR A 9 -8.86 15.76 -8.21
N ILE A 10 -8.19 16.92 -8.10
CA ILE A 10 -8.73 18.14 -7.46
C ILE A 10 -8.89 19.24 -8.52
N GLY A 11 -9.99 20.01 -8.44
CA GLY A 11 -10.21 21.20 -9.28
C GLY A 11 -11.01 20.98 -10.57
N GLY A 12 -11.43 19.75 -10.89
CA GLY A 12 -12.17 19.42 -12.11
C GLY A 12 -13.63 19.91 -12.19
N GLY A 13 -14.14 20.64 -11.20
CA GLY A 13 -15.50 21.23 -11.20
C GLY A 13 -16.67 20.24 -11.08
N ALA A 14 -16.44 18.94 -11.15
CA ALA A 14 -17.44 17.88 -11.05
C ALA A 14 -16.97 16.74 -10.13
N ILE A 15 -17.93 15.97 -9.58
CA ILE A 15 -17.68 14.89 -8.61
C ILE A 15 -17.78 13.47 -9.20
N HIS A 16 -18.20 13.36 -10.47
CA HIS A 16 -18.23 12.10 -11.22
C HIS A 16 -17.61 12.35 -12.60
N THR A 17 -16.88 11.36 -13.10
CA THR A 17 -16.33 11.32 -14.46
C THR A 17 -16.69 10.00 -15.13
N PHE A 18 -16.95 10.05 -16.44
CA PHE A 18 -17.09 8.84 -17.27
C PHE A 18 -15.75 8.46 -17.92
N ASP A 19 -14.81 9.39 -17.99
CA ASP A 19 -13.44 9.18 -18.43
C ASP A 19 -12.60 8.67 -17.24
N ASN A 20 -11.72 7.70 -17.51
CA ASN A 20 -10.71 7.29 -16.56
C ASN A 20 -9.63 8.38 -16.43
N ASP A 21 -8.85 8.35 -15.36
CA ASP A 21 -7.57 9.07 -15.37
C ASP A 21 -6.68 8.44 -16.45
N THR A 22 -6.54 9.11 -17.59
CA THR A 22 -6.04 8.51 -18.84
C THR A 22 -4.60 8.98 -19.12
N GLY A 23 -3.71 8.61 -18.21
CA GLY A 23 -2.30 8.36 -18.54
C GLY A 23 -2.08 6.87 -18.87
N PRO A 24 -0.87 6.46 -19.27
CA PRO A 24 -0.48 5.07 -19.07
C PRO A 24 -0.61 4.73 -17.58
N ASP A 25 -0.94 3.48 -17.24
CA ASP A 25 -0.97 2.98 -15.85
C ASP A 25 0.45 2.81 -15.26
N ASP A 26 1.40 3.60 -15.77
CA ASP A 26 2.74 3.86 -15.24
C ASP A 26 2.64 4.76 -13.99
N ALA A 27 1.79 4.37 -13.04
CA ALA A 27 1.92 4.72 -11.62
C ALA A 27 3.16 4.01 -11.03
N ASN A 28 4.29 4.17 -11.72
CA ASN A 28 5.55 3.46 -11.54
C ASN A 28 6.73 4.44 -11.72
N HIS A 29 6.57 5.65 -11.19
CA HIS A 29 7.59 6.71 -11.19
C HIS A 29 8.12 7.02 -9.79
N ALA A 30 8.61 5.93 -9.19
CA ALA A 30 9.99 5.80 -8.71
C ALA A 30 10.43 6.44 -7.37
N GLN A 31 10.71 5.54 -6.42
CA GLN A 31 11.65 5.73 -5.31
C GLN A 31 12.17 4.44 -4.62
N ASN A 32 11.60 3.23 -4.64
CA ASN A 32 10.50 2.63 -5.42
C ASN A 32 9.57 1.80 -4.51
N GLY A 33 8.25 1.84 -4.77
CA GLY A 33 7.28 0.97 -4.08
C GLY A 33 7.21 1.19 -2.57
N VAL A 34 6.89 2.43 -2.15
CA VAL A 34 7.09 2.94 -0.79
C VAL A 34 6.18 2.29 0.27
N LEU A 35 6.76 1.95 1.43
CA LEU A 35 6.06 1.68 2.69
C LEU A 35 6.61 2.58 3.79
N ILE A 36 5.73 3.19 4.59
CA ILE A 36 6.07 3.89 5.84
C ILE A 36 5.14 3.35 6.93
N LEU A 37 5.71 2.90 8.06
CA LEU A 37 4.99 2.24 9.15
C LEU A 37 5.37 2.87 10.49
N HIS A 38 4.39 3.15 11.35
CA HIS A 38 4.60 3.72 12.68
C HIS A 38 3.77 2.97 13.73
N ASP A 39 4.46 2.37 14.70
CA ASP A 39 3.90 1.76 15.90
C ASP A 39 4.36 2.59 17.11
N PRO A 40 3.46 3.22 17.89
CA PRO A 40 3.85 4.04 19.04
C PRO A 40 4.50 3.23 20.18
N ALA A 41 4.32 1.91 20.23
CA ALA A 41 5.04 1.04 21.17
C ALA A 41 6.47 0.74 20.70
N ASN A 42 6.71 0.74 19.38
CA ASN A 42 8.00 0.45 18.75
C ASN A 42 8.30 1.47 17.62
N PRO A 43 8.59 2.75 17.94
CA PRO A 43 8.51 3.86 16.98
C PRO A 43 9.49 3.81 15.79
N GLY A 44 10.47 2.91 15.80
CA GLY A 44 11.38 2.64 14.67
C GLY A 44 12.36 3.77 14.32
N ASN A 45 12.15 4.99 14.83
CA ASN A 45 13.00 6.18 14.71
C ASN A 45 13.47 6.49 13.28
N GLY A 46 12.59 6.27 12.29
CA GLY A 46 12.89 6.52 10.87
C GLY A 46 13.83 5.51 10.21
N ARG A 47 14.05 4.32 10.81
CA ARG A 47 14.91 3.28 10.24
C ARG A 47 14.40 2.80 8.87
N GLU A 48 15.24 2.94 7.86
CA GLU A 48 15.03 2.39 6.51
C GLU A 48 14.88 0.85 6.54
N ILE A 49 13.88 0.31 5.83
CA ILE A 49 13.67 -1.14 5.67
C ILE A 49 14.18 -1.56 4.29
N LYS A 50 15.23 -2.41 4.27
CA LYS A 50 15.87 -2.88 3.03
C LYS A 50 15.39 -4.27 2.62
N GLY A 51 15.23 -4.47 1.31
CA GLY A 51 14.92 -5.79 0.73
C GLY A 51 13.51 -6.30 0.99
N MET A 52 12.56 -5.42 1.33
CA MET A 52 11.14 -5.79 1.45
C MET A 52 10.57 -6.18 0.07
N ARG A 53 9.73 -7.21 0.04
CA ARG A 53 8.94 -7.59 -1.13
C ARG A 53 7.48 -7.16 -0.91
N LEU A 54 6.74 -6.93 -2.00
CA LEU A 54 5.30 -6.63 -1.94
C LEU A 54 4.50 -7.65 -1.10
N TYR A 55 4.87 -8.93 -1.18
CA TYR A 55 4.23 -10.01 -0.41
C TYR A 55 4.42 -9.91 1.11
N ASP A 56 5.42 -9.17 1.59
CA ASP A 56 5.75 -9.04 3.02
C ASP A 56 4.79 -8.08 3.77
N VAL A 57 3.99 -7.29 3.03
CA VAL A 57 3.02 -6.32 3.59
C VAL A 57 1.89 -7.02 4.37
N ALA A 58 1.20 -8.00 3.76
CA ALA A 58 0.06 -8.69 4.37
C ALA A 58 0.38 -9.41 5.69
N PRO A 59 1.43 -10.26 5.81
CA PRO A 59 1.78 -10.92 7.07
C PRO A 59 2.29 -9.94 8.13
N THR A 60 2.86 -8.80 7.75
CA THR A 60 3.22 -7.72 8.68
C THR A 60 1.98 -7.13 9.34
N ILE A 61 0.97 -6.76 8.54
CA ILE A 61 -0.29 -6.20 9.06
C ILE A 61 -0.97 -7.19 10.00
N LEU A 62 -1.09 -8.47 9.63
CA LEU A 62 -1.69 -9.50 10.50
C LEU A 62 -0.99 -9.57 11.87
N SER A 63 0.35 -9.56 11.90
CA SER A 63 1.10 -9.59 13.16
C SER A 63 0.85 -8.37 14.04
N MET A 64 0.63 -7.17 13.47
CA MET A 64 0.33 -5.95 14.25
C MET A 64 -1.04 -6.00 14.92
N PHE A 65 -2.00 -6.73 14.33
CA PHE A 65 -3.32 -6.99 14.93
C PHE A 65 -3.35 -8.24 15.83
N GLY A 66 -2.20 -8.82 16.16
CA GLY A 66 -2.11 -10.04 16.98
C GLY A 66 -2.61 -11.32 16.30
N MET A 67 -2.75 -11.32 14.98
CA MET A 67 -3.20 -12.46 14.19
C MET A 67 -2.01 -13.26 13.62
N ALA A 68 -2.15 -14.59 13.61
CA ALA A 68 -1.18 -15.47 12.96
C ALA A 68 -1.28 -15.36 11.43
N PRO A 69 -0.15 -15.17 10.70
CA PRO A 69 -0.12 -15.32 9.24
C PRO A 69 -0.54 -16.73 8.79
N LEU A 70 -1.13 -16.82 7.60
CA LEU A 70 -1.59 -18.10 7.06
C LEU A 70 -0.39 -18.92 6.50
N PRO A 71 -0.35 -20.26 6.67
CA PRO A 71 0.83 -21.07 6.32
C PRO A 71 1.27 -21.00 4.85
N GLN A 72 0.37 -20.67 3.93
CA GLN A 72 0.63 -20.53 2.50
C GLN A 72 1.14 -19.13 2.08
N MET A 73 1.29 -18.19 3.01
CA MET A 73 1.84 -16.86 2.68
C MET A 73 3.32 -16.96 2.33
N ILE A 74 3.67 -16.56 1.11
CA ILE A 74 5.07 -16.50 0.63
C ILE A 74 5.84 -15.27 1.16
N GLY A 75 5.13 -14.35 1.80
CA GLY A 75 5.65 -13.18 2.50
C GLY A 75 6.05 -13.48 3.94
N LYS A 76 6.87 -12.61 4.54
CA LYS A 76 7.25 -12.65 5.96
C LYS A 76 6.95 -11.30 6.62
N LYS A 77 6.72 -11.28 7.94
CA LYS A 77 6.59 -10.02 8.68
C LYS A 77 7.93 -9.26 8.75
N ILE A 78 7.89 -7.93 8.75
CA ILE A 78 9.09 -7.05 8.78
C ILE A 78 9.29 -6.29 10.10
N VAL A 79 8.28 -6.31 10.97
CA VAL A 79 8.30 -5.91 12.39
C VAL A 79 7.64 -6.99 13.24
#